data_AF-A0A9D4YWU0-F1
#
_entry.id   AF-A0A9D4YWU0-F1
#
_cell.length_a   1.000
_cell.length_b   1.000
_cell.length_c   1.000
_cell.angle_alpha   90.00
_cell.angle_beta   90.00
_cell.angle_gamma   90.00
#
_symmetry.space_group_name_H-M   'P 1'
#
loop_
_entity.id
_entity.type
_entity.pdbx_description
1 polymer ?
#
loop_
_entity_poly.entity_id
_entity_poly.type
_entity_poly.pdbx_seq_one_letter_code
_entity_poly.pdbx_strand_id
1 'polypeptide(L)'
;MAAPQANELRALGCAMRVPLMGHSCRLDWSAGCQHPTTGGLTARCHKAVLKRDMAAHDASTPPGLTERLIKNSAKAHSRSNALLLGKVAALFIDRELYGKAIGCFYLVFVELESALHKAMATDERVESMRDVLEPLWRVPAYEADLQFYLGPNWREQLVTSPAIEAYIARLRELSEKQPVLLLAHAFTQHMAGLSGGRILKRLARKHMKLPEDKGTAIFEFPGGLELKDAFKRQLDVVGAGLNGTELQAMLDEQLHAFAFNIAIMQEFKVGFLQQLAAPLRLLPPNYVAAASAVAVAVAVALVAWRWPA
;
A
#
# COMPACT_ATOMS: atom_id res chain seq x y z
N MET A 1 38.06 -21.64 40.19
CA MET A 1 37.21 -21.77 41.41
C MET A 1 36.43 -20.46 41.56
N ALA A 2 35.10 -20.60 41.63
CA ALA A 2 34.08 -19.63 42.06
C ALA A 2 33.94 -18.25 41.37
N ALA A 3 32.76 -18.01 40.79
CA ALA A 3 32.20 -16.68 40.49
C ALA A 3 31.40 -16.14 41.69
N PRO A 4 31.32 -14.81 41.85
CA PRO A 4 30.04 -14.13 42.15
C PRO A 4 29.97 -12.71 41.53
N GLN A 5 28.89 -11.93 41.49
CA GLN A 5 27.43 -12.06 41.46
C GLN A 5 26.91 -10.68 41.01
N ALA A 6 25.76 -10.65 40.34
CA ALA A 6 25.13 -9.45 39.82
C ALA A 6 24.69 -8.47 40.93
N ASN A 7 25.32 -7.29 41.02
CA ASN A 7 24.78 -6.14 41.74
C ASN A 7 25.52 -4.82 41.44
N GLU A 8 25.50 -4.34 40.19
CA GLU A 8 26.05 -3.01 39.83
C GLU A 8 25.22 -2.28 38.75
N LEU A 9 23.90 -2.15 38.95
CA LEU A 9 23.08 -1.23 38.15
C LEU A 9 22.12 -0.42 39.04
N ARG A 10 22.66 0.14 40.13
CA ARG A 10 22.00 1.16 40.96
C ARG A 10 23.02 2.17 41.48
N ALA A 11 23.61 2.94 40.58
CA ALA A 11 24.24 4.20 40.91
C ALA A 11 24.36 5.03 39.63
N LEU A 12 24.16 6.34 39.75
CA LEU A 12 24.14 7.35 38.66
C LEU A 12 22.76 7.60 38.05
N GLY A 13 21.87 8.10 38.92
CA GLY A 13 20.93 9.13 38.49
C GLY A 13 21.64 10.47 38.22
N CYS A 14 20.90 11.36 37.56
CA CYS A 14 21.17 12.79 37.35
C CYS A 14 22.13 13.17 36.20
N ALA A 15 21.57 13.50 35.02
CA ALA A 15 21.83 14.76 34.31
C ALA A 15 21.11 14.81 32.93
N MET A 16 19.96 15.48 32.88
CA MET A 16 19.61 16.46 31.84
C MET A 16 18.20 17.01 32.11
N ARG A 17 18.14 18.23 32.66
CA ARG A 17 16.92 19.06 32.68
C ARG A 17 16.89 19.88 31.40
N VAL A 18 15.80 19.76 30.65
CA VAL A 18 15.38 20.75 29.66
C VAL A 18 14.25 21.58 30.33
N PRO A 19 14.26 22.92 30.25
CA PRO A 19 13.28 23.74 30.95
C PRO A 19 11.98 23.77 30.17
N LEU A 20 10.89 23.27 30.77
CA LEU A 20 9.54 23.62 30.34
C LEU A 20 8.88 24.46 31.43
N MET A 21 8.55 25.68 31.03
CA MET A 21 7.80 26.66 31.80
C MET A 21 6.44 26.11 32.22
N GLY A 22 6.17 26.26 33.52
CA GLY A 22 4.87 26.65 34.05
C GLY A 22 3.71 25.71 33.79
N HIS A 23 3.58 24.66 34.60
CA HIS A 23 2.32 24.31 35.29
C HIS A 23 2.67 23.39 36.48
N SER A 24 2.52 23.91 37.70
CA SER A 24 2.76 23.16 38.93
C SER A 24 1.61 22.18 39.18
N CYS A 25 1.83 20.88 38.96
CA CYS A 25 0.95 19.84 39.52
C CYS A 25 1.58 19.35 40.83
N ARG A 26 1.00 19.81 41.94
CA ARG A 26 1.42 19.46 43.31
C ARG A 26 0.82 18.08 43.63
N LEU A 27 1.63 17.03 43.56
CA LEU A 27 1.23 15.69 44.04
C LEU A 27 1.55 15.60 45.53
N ASP A 28 0.51 15.69 46.35
CA ASP A 28 0.57 15.45 47.79
C ASP A 28 0.64 13.93 48.04
N TRP A 29 1.65 13.49 48.79
CA TRP A 29 1.95 12.07 49.05
C TRP A 29 1.65 11.77 50.52
N SER A 30 0.40 11.95 50.93
CA SER A 30 -0.05 11.60 52.27
C SER A 30 -1.48 11.07 52.29
N ALA A 31 -1.66 9.85 51.77
CA ALA A 31 -2.72 8.96 52.21
C ALA A 31 -2.33 7.52 51.84
N GLY A 32 -2.05 6.71 52.85
CA GLY A 32 -1.70 5.31 52.68
C GLY A 32 -2.86 4.51 52.08
N CYS A 33 -2.57 3.77 51.01
CA CYS A 33 -3.44 2.69 50.53
C CYS A 33 -2.74 1.37 50.79
N GLN A 34 -3.21 0.66 51.82
CA GLN A 34 -2.95 -0.76 52.00
C GLN A 34 -3.58 -1.53 50.84
N HIS A 35 -2.80 -2.41 50.21
CA HIS A 35 -3.26 -3.31 49.17
C HIS A 35 -4.25 -4.35 49.73
N PRO A 36 -5.25 -4.73 48.91
CA PRO A 36 -5.29 -6.14 48.53
C PRO A 36 -5.32 -6.33 47.01
N THR A 37 -4.63 -7.39 46.62
CA THR A 37 -4.52 -8.02 45.30
C THR A 37 -5.79 -8.00 44.45
N THR A 38 -5.80 -7.17 43.40
CA THR A 38 -6.49 -7.45 42.12
C THR A 38 -5.72 -6.78 40.97
N GLY A 39 -4.74 -7.50 40.41
CA GLY A 39 -4.09 -7.12 39.17
C GLY A 39 -5.06 -7.29 38.00
N GLY A 40 -5.33 -6.22 37.26
CA GLY A 40 -6.05 -6.32 35.98
C GLY A 40 -6.78 -5.05 35.51
N LEU A 41 -7.15 -4.15 36.42
CA LEU A 41 -8.01 -2.99 36.07
C LEU A 41 -7.27 -1.65 35.94
N THR A 42 -6.12 -1.47 36.59
CA THR A 42 -5.39 -0.19 36.61
C THR A 42 -4.63 0.10 35.30
N ALA A 43 -4.04 -0.91 34.66
CA ALA A 43 -3.30 -0.74 33.40
C ALA A 43 -4.21 -0.39 32.20
N ARG A 44 -5.47 -0.86 32.21
CA ARG A 44 -6.47 -0.56 31.18
C ARG A 44 -6.99 0.87 31.32
N CYS A 45 -7.23 1.36 32.53
CA CYS A 45 -7.60 2.75 32.78
C CYS A 45 -6.46 3.71 32.44
N HIS A 46 -5.20 3.39 32.80
CA HIS A 46 -4.05 4.23 32.44
C HIS A 46 -3.86 4.35 30.92
N LYS A 47 -3.98 3.24 30.16
CA LYS A 47 -3.94 3.28 28.68
C LYS A 47 -5.10 4.07 28.07
N ALA A 48 -6.28 4.01 28.68
CA ALA A 48 -7.47 4.71 28.20
C ALA A 48 -7.38 6.22 28.47
N VAL A 49 -6.85 6.63 29.63
CA VAL A 49 -6.62 8.04 29.98
C VAL A 49 -5.50 8.64 29.15
N LEU A 50 -4.36 7.95 28.98
CA LEU A 50 -3.28 8.39 28.08
C LEU A 50 -3.74 8.51 26.62
N LYS A 51 -4.58 7.57 26.14
CA LYS A 51 -5.21 7.68 24.80
C LYS A 51 -6.14 8.89 24.69
N ARG A 52 -6.84 9.24 25.77
CA ARG A 52 -7.77 10.38 25.82
C ARG A 52 -7.03 11.70 25.85
N ASP A 53 -5.95 11.79 26.62
CA ASP A 53 -5.13 12.99 26.74
C ASP A 53 -4.29 13.25 25.48
N MET A 54 -3.80 12.20 24.81
CA MET A 54 -3.18 12.32 23.47
C MET A 54 -4.21 12.70 22.39
N ALA A 55 -5.44 12.18 22.45
CA ALA A 55 -6.50 12.53 21.50
C ALA A 55 -7.09 13.93 21.73
N ALA A 56 -7.00 14.46 22.96
CA ALA A 56 -7.47 15.80 23.31
C ALA A 56 -6.47 16.90 22.96
N HIS A 57 -5.19 16.57 22.75
CA HIS A 57 -4.14 17.55 22.42
C HIS A 57 -4.00 17.83 20.91
N ASP A 58 -4.74 17.15 20.03
CA ASP A 58 -4.45 17.14 18.58
C ASP A 58 -5.64 17.54 17.67
N ALA A 59 -6.72 18.09 18.22
CA ALA A 59 -7.86 18.55 17.40
C ALA A 59 -7.66 19.96 16.78
N SER A 60 -6.60 20.68 17.17
CA SER A 60 -6.28 22.04 16.71
C SER A 60 -5.16 22.09 15.67
N THR A 61 -4.38 21.02 15.51
CA THR A 61 -3.33 20.93 14.49
C THR A 61 -3.96 20.62 13.14
N PRO A 62 -3.72 21.42 12.08
CA PRO A 62 -4.18 21.07 10.75
C PRO A 62 -3.60 19.70 10.33
N PRO A 63 -4.38 18.83 9.67
CA PRO A 63 -3.88 17.51 9.29
C PRO A 63 -2.69 17.62 8.35
N GLY A 64 -1.74 16.70 8.49
CA GLY A 64 -0.57 16.57 7.61
C GLY A 64 -0.96 16.27 6.15
N LEU A 65 -0.01 16.43 5.24
CA LEU A 65 -0.23 16.19 3.81
C LEU A 65 -0.70 14.75 3.55
N THR A 66 -0.13 13.75 4.21
CA THR A 66 -0.48 12.35 3.98
C THR A 66 -1.90 12.01 4.42
N GLU A 67 -2.38 12.59 5.53
CA GLU A 67 -3.77 12.45 5.95
C GLU A 67 -4.71 13.09 4.93
N ARG A 68 -4.37 14.29 4.42
CA ARG A 68 -5.14 14.97 3.37
C ARG A 68 -5.19 14.14 2.10
N LEU A 69 -4.07 13.57 1.65
CA LEU A 69 -3.98 12.67 0.50
C LEU A 69 -4.84 11.41 0.69
N ILE A 70 -4.86 10.80 1.88
CA ILE A 70 -5.70 9.63 2.17
C ILE A 70 -7.19 10.01 2.09
N LYS A 71 -7.57 11.13 2.70
CA LYS A 71 -8.97 11.59 2.71
C LYS A 71 -9.44 11.99 1.31
N ASN A 72 -8.61 12.72 0.56
CA ASN A 72 -8.89 13.21 -0.78
C ASN A 72 -9.13 12.06 -1.77
N SER A 73 -8.32 11.00 -1.69
CA SER A 73 -8.38 9.87 -2.61
C SER A 73 -9.36 8.76 -2.23
N ALA A 74 -10.10 8.84 -1.12
CA ALA A 74 -10.89 7.73 -0.60
C ALA A 74 -11.88 7.11 -1.61
N LYS A 75 -12.58 7.95 -2.40
CA LYS A 75 -13.50 7.49 -3.45
C LYS A 75 -12.76 6.84 -4.62
N ALA A 76 -11.69 7.46 -5.08
CA ALA A 76 -10.86 6.97 -6.18
C ALA A 76 -10.18 5.63 -5.81
N HIS A 77 -9.67 5.53 -4.58
CA HIS A 77 -9.12 4.30 -4.00
C HIS A 77 -10.16 3.18 -3.98
N SER A 78 -11.38 3.45 -3.52
CA SER A 78 -12.47 2.47 -3.48
C SER A 78 -12.82 1.95 -4.88
N ARG A 79 -12.92 2.85 -5.88
CA ARG A 79 -13.14 2.48 -7.27
C ARG A 79 -12.01 1.64 -7.85
N SER A 80 -10.76 2.05 -7.63
CA SER A 80 -9.56 1.32 -8.06
C SER A 80 -9.53 -0.09 -7.47
N ASN A 81 -9.83 -0.23 -6.17
CA ASN A 81 -9.87 -1.51 -5.49
C ASN A 81 -10.98 -2.43 -6.02
N ALA A 82 -12.17 -1.89 -6.30
CA ALA A 82 -13.26 -2.67 -6.90
C ALA A 82 -12.88 -3.23 -8.29
N LEU A 83 -12.21 -2.43 -9.12
CA LEU A 83 -11.73 -2.88 -10.44
C LEU A 83 -10.66 -3.95 -10.32
N LEU A 84 -9.69 -3.77 -9.42
CA LEU A 84 -8.65 -4.74 -9.15
C LEU A 84 -9.26 -6.09 -8.71
N LEU A 85 -10.13 -6.07 -7.68
CA LEU A 85 -10.79 -7.27 -7.16
C LEU A 85 -11.66 -7.96 -8.23
N GLY A 86 -12.31 -7.19 -9.10
CA GLY A 86 -13.09 -7.73 -10.20
C GLY A 86 -12.26 -8.50 -11.24
N LYS A 87 -10.97 -8.17 -11.39
CA LYS A 87 -10.07 -8.84 -12.35
C LYS A 87 -9.16 -9.88 -11.71
N VAL A 88 -8.85 -9.76 -10.42
CA VAL A 88 -7.80 -10.54 -9.76
C VAL A 88 -8.01 -12.05 -9.86
N ALA A 89 -9.27 -12.50 -9.83
CA ALA A 89 -9.60 -13.91 -9.95
C ALA A 89 -9.13 -14.49 -11.30
N ALA A 90 -9.42 -13.77 -12.38
CA ALA A 90 -9.05 -14.19 -13.73
C ALA A 90 -7.55 -14.07 -13.97
N LEU A 91 -6.90 -13.07 -13.37
CA LEU A 91 -5.45 -12.94 -13.42
C LEU A 91 -4.74 -14.10 -12.70
N PHE A 92 -5.25 -14.56 -11.55
CA PHE A 92 -4.59 -15.62 -10.78
C PHE A 92 -4.80 -17.04 -11.31
N ILE A 93 -5.63 -17.24 -12.34
CA ILE A 93 -5.76 -18.54 -13.02
C ILE A 93 -4.89 -18.66 -14.27
N ASP A 94 -4.28 -17.55 -14.72
CA ASP A 94 -3.47 -17.48 -15.93
C ASP A 94 -2.20 -16.65 -15.65
N ARG A 95 -1.08 -17.36 -15.45
CA ARG A 95 0.20 -16.77 -15.08
C ARG A 95 0.76 -15.84 -16.17
N GLU A 96 0.55 -16.16 -17.44
CA GLU A 96 1.00 -15.31 -18.55
C GLU A 96 0.17 -14.03 -18.59
N LEU A 97 -1.15 -14.13 -18.43
CA LEU A 97 -2.04 -12.98 -18.34
C LEU A 97 -1.68 -12.08 -17.15
N TYR A 98 -1.38 -12.67 -15.98
CA TYR A 98 -0.90 -11.92 -14.83
C TYR A 98 0.42 -11.21 -15.13
N GLY A 99 1.38 -11.89 -15.78
CA GLY A 99 2.64 -11.30 -16.24
C GLY A 99 2.43 -10.08 -17.14
N LYS A 100 1.53 -10.18 -18.13
CA LYS A 100 1.16 -9.05 -19.01
C LYS A 100 0.52 -7.91 -18.22
N ALA A 101 -0.34 -8.22 -17.24
CA ALA A 101 -1.01 -7.22 -16.41
C ALA A 101 -0.03 -6.42 -15.55
N ILE A 102 0.93 -7.07 -14.90
CA ILE A 102 1.97 -6.37 -14.13
C ILE A 102 2.96 -5.65 -15.06
N GLY A 103 3.15 -6.15 -16.27
CA GLY A 103 3.97 -5.52 -17.31
C GLY A 103 3.48 -4.13 -17.72
N CYS A 104 2.16 -3.89 -17.72
CA CYS A 104 1.60 -2.56 -17.94
C CYS A 104 2.09 -1.55 -16.89
N PHE A 105 2.17 -1.97 -15.62
CA PHE A 105 2.64 -1.10 -14.54
C PHE A 105 4.16 -0.99 -14.49
N TYR A 106 4.91 -2.01 -14.92
CA TYR A 106 6.36 -1.92 -15.06
C TYR A 106 6.76 -0.71 -15.93
N LEU A 107 6.09 -0.49 -17.07
CA LEU A 107 6.37 0.65 -17.95
C LEU A 107 6.18 2.00 -17.23
N VAL A 108 5.16 2.10 -16.37
CA VAL A 108 4.91 3.29 -15.55
C VAL A 108 5.98 3.46 -14.47
N PHE A 109 6.39 2.37 -13.80
CA PHE A 109 7.42 2.42 -12.77
C PHE A 109 8.79 2.80 -13.32
N VAL A 110 9.16 2.30 -14.51
CA VAL A 110 10.40 2.73 -15.19
C VAL A 110 10.42 4.24 -15.37
N GLU A 111 9.32 4.83 -15.85
CA GLU A 111 9.26 6.28 -16.03
C GLU A 111 9.20 7.03 -14.69
N LEU A 112 8.40 6.55 -13.73
CA LEU A 112 8.26 7.19 -12.42
C LEU A 112 9.60 7.27 -11.67
N GLU A 113 10.36 6.18 -11.63
CA GLU A 113 11.65 6.14 -10.94
C GLU A 113 12.68 7.01 -11.67
N SER A 114 12.70 6.99 -13.01
CA SER A 114 13.52 7.90 -13.83
C SER A 114 13.19 9.37 -13.57
N ALA A 115 11.91 9.73 -13.57
CA ALA A 115 11.43 11.08 -13.31
C ALA A 115 11.77 11.55 -11.88
N LEU A 116 11.62 10.67 -10.87
CA LEU A 116 12.00 10.98 -9.50
C LEU A 116 13.51 11.18 -9.34
N HIS A 117 14.34 10.36 -9.98
CA HIS A 117 15.80 10.58 -9.96
C HIS A 117 16.19 11.92 -10.59
N LYS A 118 15.57 12.31 -11.71
CA LYS A 118 15.80 13.63 -12.32
C LYS A 118 15.34 14.76 -11.39
N ALA A 119 14.16 14.61 -10.79
CA ALA A 119 13.59 15.57 -9.86
C ALA A 119 14.44 15.78 -8.60
N MET A 120 15.06 14.72 -8.07
CA MET A 120 16.01 14.83 -6.95
C MET A 120 17.23 15.71 -7.27
N ALA A 121 17.60 15.84 -8.55
CA ALA A 121 18.69 16.71 -8.97
C ALA A 121 18.29 18.19 -9.12
N THR A 122 16.97 18.48 -9.14
CA THR A 122 16.45 19.82 -9.48
C THR A 122 15.51 20.43 -8.44
N ASP A 123 14.97 19.64 -7.50
CA ASP A 123 14.08 20.10 -6.42
C ASP A 123 14.50 19.50 -5.07
N GLU A 124 14.98 20.34 -4.16
CA GLU A 124 15.46 19.95 -2.82
C GLU A 124 14.40 19.21 -1.99
N ARG A 125 13.12 19.49 -2.20
CA ARG A 125 12.03 18.83 -1.47
C ARG A 125 11.91 17.37 -1.91
N VAL A 126 12.08 17.10 -3.20
CA VAL A 126 12.11 15.73 -3.73
C VAL A 126 13.40 15.03 -3.32
N GLU A 127 14.53 15.73 -3.34
CA GLU A 127 15.83 15.25 -2.86
C GLU A 127 15.75 14.76 -1.41
N SER A 128 15.07 15.52 -0.54
CA SER A 128 14.86 15.17 0.87
C SER A 128 14.11 13.84 1.10
N MET A 129 13.49 13.27 0.06
CA MET A 129 12.79 11.98 0.10
C MET A 129 13.69 10.79 -0.26
N ARG A 130 14.96 11.01 -0.63
CA ARG A 130 15.90 9.98 -1.13
C ARG A 130 15.92 8.72 -0.26
N ASP A 131 16.23 8.87 1.03
CA ASP A 131 16.43 7.73 1.95
C ASP A 131 15.16 6.87 2.12
N VAL A 132 13.98 7.47 1.95
CA VAL A 132 12.70 6.75 2.03
C VAL A 132 12.22 6.25 0.67
N LEU A 133 12.74 6.77 -0.45
CA LEU A 133 12.41 6.36 -1.82
C LEU A 133 13.31 5.22 -2.32
N GLU A 134 14.60 5.25 -2.01
CA GLU A 134 15.56 4.20 -2.42
C GLU A 134 15.12 2.76 -2.10
N PRO A 135 14.68 2.45 -0.86
CA PRO A 135 14.17 1.11 -0.56
C PRO A 135 12.81 0.80 -1.19
N LEU A 136 12.14 1.79 -1.79
CA LEU A 136 10.87 1.64 -2.48
C LEU A 136 11.01 1.37 -3.97
N TRP A 137 12.17 1.58 -4.59
CA TRP A 137 12.39 1.27 -6.01
C TRP A 137 11.99 -0.15 -6.37
N ARG A 138 11.08 -0.30 -7.33
CA ARG A 138 10.42 -1.54 -7.72
C ARG A 138 10.81 -2.02 -9.09
N VAL A 139 11.44 -1.22 -9.95
CA VAL A 139 11.84 -1.67 -11.30
C VAL A 139 12.56 -3.03 -11.26
N PRO A 140 13.61 -3.27 -10.44
CA PRO A 140 14.27 -4.57 -10.38
C PRO A 140 13.34 -5.72 -9.93
N ALA A 141 12.40 -5.43 -9.03
CA ALA A 141 11.41 -6.40 -8.58
C ALA A 141 10.40 -6.76 -9.67
N TYR A 142 9.98 -5.78 -10.49
CA TYR A 142 9.16 -6.02 -11.67
C TYR A 142 9.91 -6.86 -12.71
N GLU A 143 11.18 -6.57 -12.98
CA GLU A 143 11.99 -7.34 -13.94
C GLU A 143 12.10 -8.81 -13.52
N ALA A 144 12.34 -9.07 -12.23
CA ALA A 144 12.42 -10.42 -11.68
C ALA A 144 11.09 -11.19 -11.85
N ASP A 145 9.96 -10.56 -11.51
CA ASP A 145 8.64 -11.18 -11.67
C ASP A 145 8.27 -11.35 -13.15
N LEU A 146 8.57 -10.38 -14.03
CA LEU A 146 8.30 -10.48 -15.47
C LEU A 146 9.11 -11.60 -16.13
N GLN A 147 10.38 -11.76 -15.75
CA GLN A 147 11.19 -12.89 -16.21
C GLN A 147 10.61 -14.23 -15.73
N PHE A 148 10.07 -14.28 -14.50
CA PHE A 148 9.42 -15.47 -13.98
C PHE A 148 8.11 -15.83 -14.73
N TYR A 149 7.29 -14.83 -15.05
CA TYR A 149 5.96 -15.05 -15.66
C TYR A 149 6.00 -15.20 -17.19
N LEU A 150 6.86 -14.45 -17.87
CA LEU A 150 6.88 -14.33 -19.33
C LEU A 150 8.16 -14.89 -19.97
N GLY A 151 9.13 -15.35 -19.17
CA GLY A 151 10.38 -15.94 -19.64
C GLY A 151 11.43 -14.88 -20.06
N PRO A 152 12.57 -15.31 -20.67
CA PRO A 152 13.71 -14.42 -20.96
C PRO A 152 13.38 -13.28 -21.92
N ASN A 153 12.43 -13.48 -22.84
CA ASN A 153 12.03 -12.49 -23.85
C ASN A 153 10.82 -11.64 -23.37
N TRP A 154 10.63 -11.48 -22.07
CA TRP A 154 9.48 -10.77 -21.51
C TRP A 154 9.37 -9.32 -22.01
N ARG A 155 10.50 -8.66 -22.31
CA ARG A 155 10.53 -7.28 -22.81
C ARG A 155 9.83 -7.13 -24.16
N GLU A 156 9.96 -8.11 -25.04
CA GLU A 156 9.34 -8.11 -26.38
C GLU A 156 7.81 -8.33 -26.31
N GLN A 157 7.32 -8.84 -25.19
CA GLN A 157 5.90 -9.13 -24.98
C GLN A 157 5.14 -7.95 -24.33
N LEU A 158 5.85 -6.91 -23.90
CA LEU A 158 5.23 -5.73 -23.31
C LEU A 158 4.63 -4.85 -24.39
N VAL A 159 3.33 -4.60 -24.26
CA VAL A 159 2.58 -3.74 -25.18
C VAL A 159 2.15 -2.50 -24.42
N THR A 160 2.46 -1.34 -24.99
CA THR A 160 1.98 -0.05 -24.49
C THR A 160 0.51 0.16 -24.89
N SER A 161 -0.18 1.02 -24.16
CA SER A 161 -1.56 1.40 -24.45
C SER A 161 -1.71 2.92 -24.33
N PRO A 162 -2.77 3.52 -24.90
CA PRO A 162 -2.99 4.96 -24.78
C PRO A 162 -2.99 5.48 -23.33
N ALA A 163 -3.57 4.72 -22.38
CA ALA A 163 -3.52 5.10 -20.97
C ALA A 163 -2.10 5.05 -20.37
N ILE A 164 -1.27 4.08 -20.76
CA ILE A 164 0.12 3.96 -20.30
C ILE A 164 0.93 5.13 -20.85
N GLU A 165 0.79 5.44 -22.15
CA GLU A 165 1.48 6.56 -22.79
C GLU A 165 1.09 7.90 -22.17
N ALA A 166 -0.21 8.12 -21.91
CA ALA A 166 -0.69 9.31 -21.23
C ALA A 166 -0.09 9.46 -19.83
N TYR A 167 0.01 8.36 -19.08
CA TYR A 167 0.62 8.39 -17.75
C TYR A 167 2.13 8.73 -17.84
N ILE A 168 2.88 8.04 -18.70
CA ILE A 168 4.30 8.30 -18.93
C ILE A 168 4.54 9.76 -19.35
N ALA A 169 3.72 10.29 -20.26
CA ALA A 169 3.81 11.68 -20.70
C ALA A 169 3.60 12.66 -19.54
N ARG A 170 2.63 12.41 -18.66
CA ARG A 170 2.40 13.25 -17.48
C ARG A 170 3.59 13.22 -16.51
N LEU A 171 4.17 12.05 -16.25
CA LEU A 171 5.34 11.91 -15.37
C LEU A 171 6.54 12.69 -15.91
N ARG A 172 6.78 12.65 -17.23
CA ARG A 172 7.83 13.45 -17.89
C ARG A 172 7.57 14.95 -17.75
N GLU A 173 6.35 15.38 -18.00
CA GLU A 173 5.97 16.79 -17.85
C GLU A 173 6.21 17.29 -16.42
N LEU A 174 5.80 16.52 -15.41
CA LEU A 174 6.01 16.89 -14.00
C LEU A 174 7.49 16.96 -13.66
N SER A 175 8.31 16.01 -14.14
CA SER A 175 9.75 16.03 -13.91
C SER A 175 10.43 17.30 -14.41
N GLU A 176 9.90 17.94 -15.46
CA GLU A 176 10.49 19.15 -16.05
C GLU A 176 9.90 20.43 -15.43
N LYS A 177 8.59 20.45 -15.17
CA LYS A 177 7.88 21.68 -14.83
C LYS A 177 7.53 21.80 -13.36
N GLN A 178 7.17 20.70 -12.70
CA GLN A 178 6.64 20.70 -11.32
C GLN A 178 7.12 19.44 -10.56
N PRO A 179 8.43 19.30 -10.30
CA PRO A 179 9.02 18.04 -9.82
C PRO A 179 8.41 17.55 -8.50
N VAL A 180 8.09 18.47 -7.58
CA VAL A 180 7.46 18.13 -6.28
C VAL A 180 6.16 17.33 -6.42
N LEU A 181 5.39 17.53 -7.50
CA LEU A 181 4.12 16.82 -7.71
C LEU A 181 4.31 15.33 -8.05
N LEU A 182 5.52 14.90 -8.43
CA LEU A 182 5.84 13.48 -8.58
C LEU A 182 5.66 12.70 -7.27
N LEU A 183 5.74 13.38 -6.11
CA LEU A 183 5.50 12.75 -4.81
C LEU A 183 4.05 12.31 -4.64
N ALA A 184 3.07 12.91 -5.34
CA ALA A 184 1.69 12.43 -5.36
C ALA A 184 1.59 11.03 -6.02
N HIS A 185 2.35 10.82 -7.11
CA HIS A 185 2.43 9.54 -7.81
C HIS A 185 3.21 8.51 -6.99
N ALA A 186 4.35 8.91 -6.42
CA ALA A 186 5.14 8.04 -5.53
C ALA A 186 4.30 7.58 -4.34
N PHE A 187 3.56 8.47 -3.68
CA PHE A 187 2.64 8.11 -2.60
C PHE A 187 1.57 7.13 -3.09
N THR A 188 0.91 7.44 -4.20
CA THR A 188 -0.18 6.62 -4.73
C THR A 188 0.26 5.19 -5.07
N GLN A 189 1.38 5.03 -5.77
CA GLN A 189 1.87 3.72 -6.22
C GLN A 189 2.45 2.90 -5.06
N HIS A 190 3.36 3.47 -4.26
CA HIS A 190 4.05 2.71 -3.23
C HIS A 190 3.15 2.39 -2.03
N MET A 191 2.20 3.26 -1.67
CA MET A 191 1.26 2.97 -0.57
C MET A 191 0.33 1.80 -0.91
N ALA A 192 -0.01 1.60 -2.18
CA ALA A 192 -0.79 0.44 -2.63
C ALA A 192 -0.05 -0.88 -2.35
N GLY A 193 1.25 -0.94 -2.69
CA GLY A 193 2.12 -2.08 -2.40
C GLY A 193 2.31 -2.33 -0.91
N LEU A 194 2.63 -1.30 -0.13
CA LEU A 194 2.91 -1.42 1.31
C LEU A 194 1.66 -1.70 2.17
N SER A 195 0.47 -1.37 1.67
CA SER A 195 -0.79 -1.58 2.40
C SER A 195 -1.53 -2.84 1.93
N GLY A 196 -1.92 -2.88 0.65
CA GLY A 196 -2.72 -3.96 0.07
C GLY A 196 -1.87 -5.11 -0.49
N GLY A 197 -0.61 -4.85 -0.83
CA GLY A 197 0.28 -5.82 -1.48
C GLY A 197 0.51 -7.09 -0.68
N ARG A 198 0.46 -7.04 0.66
CA ARG A 198 0.56 -8.25 1.51
C ARG A 198 -0.58 -9.24 1.26
N ILE A 199 -1.80 -8.74 1.07
CA ILE A 199 -2.98 -9.57 0.80
C ILE A 199 -2.86 -10.14 -0.61
N LEU A 200 -2.51 -9.30 -1.60
CA LEU A 200 -2.30 -9.74 -2.98
C LEU A 200 -1.19 -10.79 -3.09
N LYS A 201 -0.04 -10.58 -2.43
CA LYS A 201 1.06 -11.55 -2.34
C LYS A 201 0.56 -12.92 -1.86
N ARG A 202 -0.17 -12.95 -0.74
CA ARG A 202 -0.72 -14.18 -0.17
C ARG A 202 -1.69 -14.87 -1.13
N LEU A 203 -2.59 -14.10 -1.76
CA LEU A 203 -3.57 -14.65 -2.71
C LEU A 203 -2.88 -15.17 -3.99
N ALA A 204 -1.92 -14.41 -4.54
CA ALA A 204 -1.12 -14.80 -5.69
C ALA A 204 -0.40 -16.13 -5.43
N ARG A 205 0.34 -16.24 -4.32
CA ARG A 205 1.05 -17.46 -3.93
C ARG A 205 0.12 -18.66 -3.82
N LYS A 206 -1.02 -18.48 -3.14
CA LYS A 206 -2.02 -19.54 -2.95
C LYS A 206 -2.62 -20.01 -4.27
N HIS A 207 -3.13 -19.08 -5.08
CA HIS A 207 -3.95 -19.43 -6.25
C HIS A 207 -3.11 -19.79 -7.47
N MET A 208 -1.98 -19.12 -7.66
CA MET A 208 -1.05 -19.46 -8.74
C MET A 208 -0.06 -20.58 -8.35
N LYS A 209 -0.10 -21.12 -7.11
CA LYS A 209 0.82 -22.16 -6.61
C LYS A 209 2.29 -21.78 -6.82
N LEU A 210 2.66 -20.61 -6.35
CA LEU A 210 4.01 -20.05 -6.55
C LEU A 210 5.02 -20.66 -5.55
N PRO A 211 6.29 -20.82 -5.95
CA PRO A 211 7.37 -21.17 -5.03
C PRO A 211 7.59 -20.06 -3.98
N GLU A 212 8.25 -20.37 -2.87
CA GLU A 212 8.43 -19.42 -1.76
C GLU A 212 9.26 -18.18 -2.10
N ASP A 213 10.11 -18.24 -3.12
CA ASP A 213 11.13 -17.22 -3.42
C ASP A 213 10.92 -16.48 -4.75
N LYS A 214 9.90 -16.82 -5.56
CA LYS A 214 9.69 -16.23 -6.90
C LYS A 214 8.25 -15.82 -7.19
N GLY A 215 8.09 -14.87 -8.11
CA GLY A 215 6.80 -14.45 -8.67
C GLY A 215 6.00 -13.48 -7.80
N THR A 216 6.56 -12.93 -6.73
CA THR A 216 5.90 -11.87 -5.93
C THR A 216 6.85 -10.78 -5.47
N ALA A 217 8.01 -10.63 -6.11
CA ALA A 217 9.03 -9.66 -5.73
C ALA A 217 8.47 -8.22 -5.67
N ILE A 218 7.52 -7.87 -6.55
CA ILE A 218 6.88 -6.53 -6.54
C ILE A 218 6.15 -6.19 -5.22
N PHE A 219 5.83 -7.20 -4.41
CA PHE A 219 5.19 -7.05 -3.10
C PHE A 219 6.17 -7.20 -1.92
N GLU A 220 7.47 -7.33 -2.19
CA GLU A 220 8.50 -7.54 -1.18
C GLU A 220 9.28 -6.25 -0.91
N PHE A 221 8.89 -5.56 0.16
CA PHE A 221 9.53 -4.33 0.60
C PHE A 221 10.46 -4.60 1.78
N PRO A 222 11.77 -4.37 1.65
CA PRO A 222 12.67 -4.35 2.81
C PRO A 222 12.18 -3.27 3.78
N GLY A 223 12.08 -3.58 5.08
CA GLY A 223 11.60 -2.64 6.11
C GLY A 223 10.07 -2.56 6.30
N GLY A 224 9.27 -3.13 5.41
CA GLY A 224 7.82 -3.34 5.63
C GLY A 224 7.03 -2.11 6.12
N LEU A 225 6.34 -2.25 7.26
CA LEU A 225 5.48 -1.18 7.82
C LEU A 225 6.27 0.03 8.31
N GLU A 226 7.50 -0.16 8.78
CA GLU A 226 8.33 0.96 9.27
C GLU A 226 8.70 1.91 8.14
N LEU A 227 9.01 1.34 6.97
CA LEU A 227 9.29 2.11 5.75
C LEU A 227 8.07 2.92 5.29
N LYS A 228 6.87 2.34 5.40
CA LYS A 228 5.61 3.04 5.10
C LYS A 228 5.45 4.28 5.99
N ASP A 229 5.68 4.12 7.28
CA ASP A 229 5.50 5.23 8.23
C ASP A 229 6.63 6.28 8.08
N ALA A 230 7.85 5.85 7.76
CA ALA A 230 8.96 6.76 7.45
C ALA A 230 8.67 7.61 6.20
N PHE A 231 8.21 6.99 5.11
CA PHE A 231 7.81 7.70 3.90
C PHE A 231 6.74 8.75 4.19
N LYS A 232 5.71 8.39 4.97
CA LYS A 232 4.64 9.33 5.32
C LYS A 232 5.14 10.50 6.15
N ARG A 233 5.94 10.26 7.17
CA ARG A 233 6.52 11.32 8.00
C ARG A 233 7.35 12.29 7.17
N GLN A 234 8.20 11.78 6.27
CA GLN A 234 9.02 12.64 5.41
C GLN A 234 8.16 13.43 4.42
N LEU A 235 7.12 12.81 3.86
CA LEU A 235 6.18 13.52 2.98
C LEU A 235 5.36 14.59 3.74
N ASP A 236 5.03 14.37 5.02
CA ASP A 236 4.40 15.39 5.86
C ASP A 236 5.33 16.58 6.14
N VAL A 237 6.65 16.34 6.28
CA VAL A 237 7.65 17.42 6.37
C VAL A 237 7.70 18.24 5.09
N VAL A 238 7.74 17.59 3.92
CA VAL A 238 7.63 18.29 2.62
C VAL A 238 6.32 19.08 2.54
N GLY A 239 5.22 18.46 2.96
CA GLY A 239 3.88 19.03 2.96
C GLY A 239 3.75 20.30 3.81
N ALA A 240 4.49 20.40 4.92
CA ALA A 240 4.49 21.58 5.78
C ALA A 240 5.08 22.83 5.09
N GLY A 241 5.92 22.63 4.07
CA GLY A 241 6.52 23.71 3.27
C GLY A 241 5.68 24.14 2.05
N LEU A 242 4.58 23.45 1.73
CA LEU A 242 3.76 23.78 0.57
C LEU A 242 2.85 24.97 0.86
N ASN A 243 2.78 25.91 -0.09
CA ASN A 243 1.75 26.94 -0.04
C ASN A 243 0.37 26.37 -0.45
N GLY A 244 -0.69 27.16 -0.30
CA GLY A 244 -2.07 26.71 -0.59
C GLY A 244 -2.29 26.24 -2.03
N THR A 245 -1.65 26.87 -3.01
CA THR A 245 -1.74 26.48 -4.42
C THR A 245 -1.00 25.18 -4.69
N GLU A 246 0.21 25.02 -4.16
CA GLU A 246 0.99 23.78 -4.29
C GLU A 246 0.31 22.60 -3.58
N LEU A 247 -0.25 22.84 -2.39
CA LEU A 247 -1.01 21.83 -1.67
C LEU A 247 -2.21 21.36 -2.51
N GLN A 248 -2.98 22.28 -3.08
CA GLN A 248 -4.12 21.92 -3.93
C GLN A 248 -3.65 21.14 -5.18
N ALA A 249 -2.58 21.60 -5.83
CA ALA A 249 -2.00 20.91 -6.99
C ALA A 249 -1.54 19.48 -6.64
N MET A 250 -0.96 19.26 -5.46
CA MET A 250 -0.57 17.93 -4.97
C MET A 250 -1.79 17.02 -4.76
N LEU A 251 -2.89 17.55 -4.21
CA LEU A 251 -4.13 16.79 -4.03
C LEU A 251 -4.79 16.46 -5.37
N ASP A 252 -4.82 17.40 -6.31
CA ASP A 252 -5.39 17.20 -7.64
C ASP A 252 -4.55 16.19 -8.44
N GLU A 253 -3.22 16.29 -8.37
CA GLU A 253 -2.33 15.36 -9.07
C GLU A 253 -2.43 13.94 -8.52
N GLN A 254 -2.69 13.77 -7.22
CA GLN A 254 -2.98 12.47 -6.65
C GLN A 254 -4.23 11.83 -7.30
N LEU A 255 -5.27 12.62 -7.56
CA LEU A 255 -6.47 12.12 -8.24
C LEU A 255 -6.18 11.76 -9.70
N HIS A 256 -5.30 12.50 -10.38
CA HIS A 256 -4.78 12.10 -11.70
C HIS A 256 -4.04 10.77 -11.64
N ALA A 257 -3.18 10.54 -10.65
CA ALA A 257 -2.48 9.27 -10.45
C ALA A 257 -3.46 8.08 -10.35
N PHE A 258 -4.56 8.23 -9.60
CA PHE A 258 -5.62 7.23 -9.54
C PHE A 258 -6.36 7.08 -10.87
N ALA A 259 -6.66 8.18 -11.56
CA ALA A 259 -7.34 8.15 -12.86
C ALA A 259 -6.52 7.37 -13.91
N PHE A 260 -5.21 7.61 -13.98
CA PHE A 260 -4.32 6.84 -14.86
C PHE A 260 -4.29 5.36 -14.51
N ASN A 261 -4.13 5.02 -13.22
CA ASN A 261 -4.15 3.62 -12.76
C ASN A 261 -5.47 2.92 -13.13
N ILE A 262 -6.60 3.61 -12.98
CA ILE A 262 -7.92 3.11 -13.38
C ILE A 262 -8.00 2.92 -14.89
N ALA A 263 -7.53 3.88 -15.68
CA ALA A 263 -7.54 3.81 -17.14
C ALA A 263 -6.73 2.62 -17.65
N ILE A 264 -5.52 2.41 -17.13
CA ILE A 264 -4.68 1.24 -17.46
C ILE A 264 -5.43 -0.06 -17.15
N MET A 265 -6.03 -0.17 -15.95
CA MET A 265 -6.81 -1.36 -15.59
C MET A 265 -8.04 -1.56 -16.48
N GLN A 266 -8.68 -0.49 -16.95
CA GLN A 266 -9.84 -0.57 -17.84
C GLN A 266 -9.44 -1.02 -19.25
N GLU A 267 -8.34 -0.49 -19.78
CA GLU A 267 -7.80 -0.86 -21.09
C GLU A 267 -7.25 -2.29 -21.12
N PHE A 268 -6.69 -2.78 -20.00
CA PHE A 268 -6.21 -4.15 -19.93
C PHE A 268 -7.36 -5.16 -20.01
N LYS A 269 -7.53 -5.78 -21.18
CA LYS A 269 -8.61 -6.73 -21.44
C LYS A 269 -8.31 -8.09 -20.82
N VAL A 270 -9.32 -8.66 -20.19
CA VAL A 270 -9.34 -10.06 -19.76
C VAL A 270 -10.45 -10.76 -20.53
N GLY A 271 -10.22 -11.96 -21.05
CA GLY A 271 -11.21 -12.68 -21.84
C GLY A 271 -12.50 -12.93 -21.04
N PHE A 272 -13.65 -12.71 -21.67
CA PHE A 272 -14.96 -12.87 -21.03
C PHE A 272 -15.15 -14.28 -20.41
N LEU A 273 -14.75 -15.32 -21.15
CA LEU A 273 -14.79 -16.71 -20.66
C LEU A 273 -13.85 -16.92 -19.45
N GLN A 274 -12.68 -16.27 -19.43
CA GLN A 274 -11.76 -16.34 -18.30
C GLN A 274 -12.36 -15.66 -17.06
N GLN A 275 -13.02 -14.50 -17.21
CA GLN A 275 -13.71 -13.81 -16.12
C GLN A 275 -14.84 -14.65 -15.52
N LEU A 276 -15.64 -15.34 -16.35
CA LEU A 276 -16.72 -16.19 -15.85
C LEU A 276 -16.22 -17.50 -15.21
N ALA A 277 -15.19 -18.11 -15.79
CA ALA A 277 -14.65 -19.38 -15.29
C ALA A 277 -13.79 -19.21 -14.03
N ALA A 278 -13.20 -18.05 -13.81
CA ALA A 278 -12.24 -17.84 -12.72
C ALA A 278 -12.83 -18.01 -11.31
N PRO A 279 -13.99 -17.41 -10.95
CA PRO A 279 -14.60 -17.63 -9.64
C PRO A 279 -14.83 -19.11 -9.34
N LEU A 280 -15.28 -19.89 -10.34
CA LEU A 280 -15.49 -21.33 -10.21
C LEU A 280 -14.19 -22.10 -9.96
N ARG A 281 -13.08 -21.69 -10.58
CA ARG A 281 -11.76 -22.33 -10.40
C ARG A 281 -11.08 -21.99 -9.07
N LEU A 282 -11.53 -20.93 -8.40
CA LEU A 282 -11.02 -20.52 -7.08
C LEU A 282 -11.83 -21.12 -5.92
N LEU A 283 -13.02 -21.66 -6.20
CA LEU A 283 -13.82 -22.39 -5.22
C LEU A 283 -13.17 -23.72 -4.87
N PRO A 284 -13.28 -24.19 -3.62
CA PRO A 284 -12.82 -25.52 -3.25
C PRO A 284 -13.58 -26.61 -4.05
N PRO A 285 -12.96 -27.77 -4.34
CA PRO A 285 -13.50 -28.76 -5.29
C PRO A 285 -14.93 -29.25 -4.96
N ASN A 286 -15.26 -29.34 -3.67
CA ASN A 286 -16.59 -29.71 -3.19
C ASN A 286 -17.68 -28.69 -3.55
N TYR A 287 -17.36 -27.41 -3.64
CA TYR A 287 -18.29 -26.36 -4.06
C TYR A 287 -18.44 -26.30 -5.58
N VAL A 288 -17.40 -26.65 -6.34
CA VAL A 288 -17.45 -26.73 -7.80
C VAL A 288 -18.35 -27.89 -8.24
N ALA A 289 -18.25 -29.05 -7.57
CA ALA A 289 -19.12 -30.19 -7.83
C ALA A 289 -20.60 -29.85 -7.56
N ALA A 290 -20.89 -29.16 -6.45
CA ALA A 290 -22.23 -28.71 -6.11
C ALA A 290 -22.78 -27.67 -7.11
N ALA A 291 -21.98 -26.66 -7.48
CA ALA A 291 -22.39 -25.64 -8.45
C ALA A 291 -22.62 -26.24 -9.85
N SER A 292 -21.80 -27.21 -10.25
CA SER A 292 -21.96 -27.93 -11.52
C SER A 292 -23.23 -28.78 -11.53
N ALA A 293 -23.54 -29.47 -10.43
CA ALA A 293 -24.78 -30.24 -10.30
C ALA A 293 -26.03 -29.34 -10.38
N VAL A 294 -26.00 -28.16 -9.76
CA VAL A 294 -27.09 -27.18 -9.84
C VAL A 294 -27.25 -26.64 -11.27
N ALA A 295 -26.15 -26.29 -11.94
CA ALA A 295 -26.19 -25.80 -13.33
C ALA A 295 -26.75 -26.85 -14.30
N VAL A 296 -26.34 -28.12 -14.14
CA VAL A 296 -26.89 -29.24 -14.93
C VAL A 296 -28.38 -29.43 -14.63
N ALA A 297 -28.80 -29.39 -13.36
CA ALA A 297 -30.21 -29.52 -12.99
C ALA A 297 -31.07 -28.39 -13.59
N VAL A 298 -30.58 -27.15 -13.56
CA VAL A 298 -31.26 -26.00 -14.18
C VAL A 298 -31.32 -26.15 -15.70
N ALA A 299 -30.24 -26.56 -16.36
CA ALA A 299 -30.22 -26.79 -17.80
C ALA A 299 -31.20 -27.91 -18.21
N VAL A 300 -31.23 -29.02 -17.47
CA VAL A 300 -32.18 -30.13 -17.68
C VAL A 300 -33.62 -29.65 -17.49
N ALA A 301 -33.90 -28.87 -16.44
CA ALA A 301 -35.22 -28.31 -16.20
C ALA A 301 -35.67 -27.34 -17.31
N LEU A 302 -34.75 -26.51 -17.83
CA LEU A 302 -35.04 -25.58 -18.94
C LEU A 302 -35.27 -26.30 -20.27
N VAL A 303 -34.54 -27.38 -20.53
CA VAL A 303 -34.76 -28.24 -21.72
C VAL A 303 -36.10 -28.97 -21.60
N ALA A 304 -36.40 -29.53 -20.43
CA ALA A 304 -37.67 -30.19 -20.17
C ALA A 304 -38.87 -29.22 -20.26
N TRP A 305 -38.70 -27.96 -19.83
CA TRP A 305 -39.72 -26.92 -19.96
C TRP A 305 -39.98 -26.54 -21.43
N ARG A 306 -38.93 -26.51 -22.26
CA ARG A 306 -39.04 -26.12 -23.68
C ARG A 306 -39.65 -27.18 -24.58
N TRP A 307 -39.91 -28.39 -24.08
CA TRP A 307 -40.58 -29.44 -24.81
C TRP A 307 -41.99 -29.64 -24.23
N PRO A 308 -43.05 -29.06 -24.82
CA PRO A 308 -44.40 -29.46 -24.46
C PRO A 308 -44.60 -30.91 -24.93
N ALA A 309 -45.24 -31.71 -24.06
CA ALA A 309 -45.65 -33.08 -24.38
C ALA A 309 -46.62 -33.14 -25.57
#